data_AF-A0A951DH23-F1
#
_entry.id   AF-A0A951DH23-F1
#
_cell.length_a   1.000
_cell.length_b   1.000
_cell.length_c   1.000
_cell.angle_alpha   90.00
_cell.angle_beta   90.00
_cell.angle_gamma   90.00
#
_symmetry.space_group_name_H-M   'P 1'
#
loop_
_entity.id
_entity.type
_entity.pdbx_description
1 polymer ?
#
loop_
_entity_poly.entity_id
_entity_poly.type
_entity_poly.pdbx_seq_one_letter_code
_entity_poly.pdbx_strand_id
1 'polypeptide(L)'
;MNTLRRFAVAALFLALGCTSTAPVNMKEPRRVVGTEDAVRVDAEIRSDEMRSGVAVPIVVEITNHRSEPIAIADIVSETTYDRETHTVTVNVGSEMPGATLLPRLIAIGPGEKKVITTSARLAYMAAQAPTDKAARTRFPNALRLKVSFLGDTKPFAELVGIAQKAVNDPKRADELFPIWLEHTEVVYTNTVPMRWSGPVMGGEPSMTAPSVRRRTTRG
;
A
#
# COMPACT_ATOMS: atom_id res chain seq x y z
N MET A 1 -51.79 3.06 51.65
CA MET A 1 -51.78 4.53 51.44
C MET A 1 -50.55 5.10 52.13
N ASN A 2 -49.94 6.13 51.51
CA ASN A 2 -48.81 6.98 51.96
C ASN A 2 -47.48 6.81 51.20
N THR A 3 -47.44 7.49 50.05
CA THR A 3 -46.40 8.41 49.56
C THR A 3 -45.09 8.54 50.34
N LEU A 4 -43.95 8.39 49.63
CA LEU A 4 -43.03 9.52 49.40
C LEU A 4 -41.96 9.20 48.34
N ARG A 5 -41.94 10.05 47.31
CA ARG A 5 -40.88 10.22 46.31
C ARG A 5 -39.49 10.36 46.95
N ARG A 6 -38.48 9.70 46.38
CA ARG A 6 -37.13 10.28 46.25
C ARG A 6 -36.54 9.93 44.90
N PHE A 7 -36.23 10.98 44.15
CA PHE A 7 -35.39 10.99 42.96
C PHE A 7 -33.98 10.52 43.32
N ALA A 8 -33.40 9.67 42.48
CA ALA A 8 -31.95 9.62 42.29
C ALA A 8 -31.69 9.24 40.82
N VAL A 9 -31.50 10.29 40.03
CA VAL A 9 -30.97 10.23 38.67
C VAL A 9 -29.52 9.73 38.80
N ALA A 10 -29.27 8.48 38.44
CA ALA A 10 -27.91 8.00 38.22
C ALA A 10 -27.68 7.96 36.70
N ALA A 11 -27.14 9.07 36.19
CA ALA A 11 -26.61 9.17 34.85
C ALA A 11 -25.48 8.14 34.70
N LEU A 12 -25.76 7.05 33.99
CA LEU A 12 -24.75 6.06 33.67
C LEU A 12 -23.88 6.66 32.56
N PHE A 13 -22.63 6.91 32.95
CA PHE A 13 -21.57 7.54 32.19
C PHE A 13 -21.45 6.99 30.77
N LEU A 14 -21.54 7.91 29.80
CA LEU A 14 -21.02 7.77 28.45
C LEU A 14 -19.53 7.39 28.52
N ALA A 15 -19.23 6.10 28.39
CA ALA A 15 -17.90 5.64 28.04
C ALA A 15 -17.66 5.99 26.56
N LEU A 16 -17.34 7.27 26.31
CA LEU A 16 -16.65 7.69 25.09
C LEU A 16 -15.26 7.06 25.14
N GLY A 17 -15.15 5.84 24.63
CA GLY A 17 -13.89 5.21 24.32
C GLY A 17 -13.23 5.99 23.18
N CYS A 18 -12.56 7.09 23.51
CA CYS A 18 -11.57 7.68 22.62
C CYS A 18 -10.49 6.63 22.40
N THR A 19 -10.59 5.87 21.31
CA THR A 19 -9.49 5.10 20.76
C THR A 19 -8.43 6.10 20.28
N SER A 20 -7.65 6.63 21.22
CA SER A 20 -6.43 7.35 20.87
C SER A 20 -5.49 6.31 20.28
N THR A 21 -5.50 6.18 18.95
CA THR A 21 -4.37 5.63 18.22
C THR A 21 -3.13 6.36 18.73
N ALA A 22 -2.14 5.60 19.21
CA ALA A 22 -0.89 6.20 19.68
C ALA A 22 -0.38 7.17 18.59
N PRO A 23 -0.02 8.41 18.95
CA PRO A 23 0.38 9.40 17.95
C PRO A 23 1.56 8.85 17.16
N VAL A 24 1.35 8.76 15.84
CA VAL A 24 2.33 8.25 14.91
C VAL A 24 3.54 9.18 14.89
N ASN A 25 4.72 8.61 15.13
CA ASN A 25 5.95 9.35 15.13
C ASN A 25 6.38 9.68 13.69
N MET A 26 5.93 10.84 13.20
CA MET A 26 6.31 11.35 11.88
C MET A 26 7.79 11.75 11.78
N LYS A 27 8.58 11.61 12.86
CA LYS A 27 10.04 11.82 12.83
C LYS A 27 10.79 10.58 12.33
N GLU A 28 10.13 9.43 12.27
CA GLU A 28 10.70 8.25 11.64
C GLU A 28 10.75 8.46 10.12
N PRO A 29 11.94 8.36 9.50
CA PRO A 29 12.06 8.54 8.07
C PRO A 29 11.15 7.52 7.37
N ARG A 30 10.41 7.99 6.36
CA ARG A 30 9.62 7.17 5.43
C ARG A 30 8.37 6.51 6.03
N ARG A 31 7.79 7.15 7.04
CA ARG A 31 6.43 6.84 7.51
C ARG A 31 5.38 7.58 6.70
N VAL A 32 4.33 6.87 6.28
CA VAL A 32 3.16 7.44 5.61
C VAL A 32 1.91 7.10 6.38
N VAL A 33 0.94 8.01 6.39
CA VAL A 33 -0.32 7.87 7.07
C VAL A 33 -1.45 8.35 6.16
N GLY A 34 -2.58 7.65 6.21
CA GLY A 34 -3.84 8.03 5.59
C GLY A 34 -4.99 7.71 6.53
N THR A 35 -6.09 8.45 6.45
CA THR A 35 -7.31 8.12 7.19
C THR A 35 -8.49 8.54 6.34
N GLU A 36 -9.31 7.57 5.95
CA GLU A 36 -10.55 7.80 5.21
C GLU A 36 -11.61 6.85 5.74
N ASP A 37 -12.87 7.30 5.76
CA ASP A 37 -14.04 6.50 6.14
C ASP A 37 -13.84 5.69 7.44
N ALA A 38 -13.27 6.33 8.47
CA ALA A 38 -12.94 5.71 9.76
C ALA A 38 -12.00 4.49 9.69
N VAL A 39 -11.19 4.38 8.63
CA VAL A 39 -10.09 3.42 8.51
C VAL A 39 -8.78 4.20 8.46
N ARG A 40 -7.88 3.90 9.39
CA ARG A 40 -6.54 4.51 9.44
C ARG A 40 -5.53 3.54 8.87
N VAL A 41 -4.72 4.03 7.95
CA VAL A 41 -3.55 3.32 7.41
C VAL A 41 -2.29 4.05 7.87
N ASP A 42 -1.36 3.30 8.43
CA ASP A 42 -0.01 3.74 8.75
C ASP A 42 0.96 2.77 8.08
N ALA A 43 2.00 3.26 7.43
CA ALA A 43 2.98 2.38 6.82
C ALA A 43 4.41 2.90 6.94
N GLU A 44 5.33 1.95 7.05
CA GLU A 44 6.77 2.15 7.07
C GLU A 44 7.36 1.62 5.75
N ILE A 45 7.99 2.50 4.97
CA ILE A 45 8.68 2.13 3.73
C ILE A 45 10.15 1.84 4.06
N ARG A 46 10.55 0.57 3.96
CA ARG A 46 11.89 0.09 4.33
C ARG A 46 12.85 0.05 3.15
N SER A 47 12.92 1.15 2.39
CA SER A 47 13.90 1.31 1.33
C SER A 47 14.33 2.76 1.21
N ASP A 48 15.63 2.98 0.99
CA ASP A 48 16.13 4.32 0.79
C ASP A 48 15.99 4.85 -0.65
N GLU A 49 15.94 3.91 -1.59
CA GLU A 49 15.97 4.18 -3.02
C GLU A 49 14.88 3.38 -3.73
N MET A 50 14.44 3.91 -4.87
CA MET A 50 13.59 3.23 -5.84
C MET A 50 14.45 2.81 -7.02
N ARG A 51 14.24 1.59 -7.49
CA ARG A 51 14.91 1.05 -8.67
C ARG A 51 13.98 0.11 -9.41
N SER A 52 14.05 0.15 -10.74
CA SER A 52 13.30 -0.78 -11.58
C SER A 52 13.64 -2.23 -11.24
N GLY A 53 12.62 -3.08 -11.12
CA GLY A 53 12.75 -4.51 -10.87
C GLY A 53 13.06 -4.88 -9.41
N VAL A 54 13.37 -3.91 -8.54
CA VAL A 54 13.61 -4.11 -7.11
C VAL A 54 12.29 -4.05 -6.35
N ALA A 55 12.12 -4.96 -5.39
CA ALA A 55 10.99 -4.96 -4.48
C ALA A 55 11.26 -3.99 -3.32
N VAL A 56 10.33 -3.06 -3.07
CA VAL A 56 10.37 -2.15 -1.94
C VAL A 56 9.62 -2.81 -0.77
N PRO A 57 10.29 -3.15 0.35
CA PRO A 57 9.61 -3.74 1.50
C PRO A 57 8.80 -2.68 2.25
N ILE A 58 7.58 -3.04 2.66
CA ILE A 58 6.63 -2.13 3.28
C ILE A 58 5.93 -2.87 4.42
N VAL A 59 5.88 -2.24 5.60
CA VAL A 59 5.05 -2.70 6.71
C VAL A 59 3.84 -1.77 6.79
N VAL A 60 2.64 -2.34 6.70
CA VAL A 60 1.37 -1.60 6.72
C VAL A 60 0.61 -2.01 7.98
N GLU A 61 0.17 -1.02 8.73
CA GLU A 61 -0.72 -1.14 9.88
C GLU A 61 -2.07 -0.50 9.52
N ILE A 62 -3.13 -1.30 9.56
CA ILE A 62 -4.50 -0.88 9.25
C ILE A 62 -5.30 -0.96 10.54
N THR A 63 -5.92 0.16 10.94
CA THR A 63 -6.79 0.25 12.10
C THR A 63 -8.21 0.55 11.65
N ASN A 64 -9.15 -0.30 12.03
CA ASN A 64 -10.57 -0.12 11.75
C ASN A 64 -11.25 0.62 12.91
N HIS A 65 -11.69 1.86 12.72
CA HIS A 65 -12.45 2.62 13.71
C HIS A 65 -13.97 2.53 13.51
N ARG A 66 -14.45 1.73 12.57
CA ARG A 66 -15.89 1.49 12.36
C ARG A 66 -16.45 0.55 13.42
N SER A 67 -17.78 0.53 13.51
CA SER A 67 -18.55 -0.45 14.28
C SER A 67 -18.73 -1.80 13.58
N GLU A 68 -18.36 -1.88 12.29
CA GLU A 68 -18.50 -3.07 11.45
C GLU A 68 -17.11 -3.56 10.97
N PRO A 69 -16.93 -4.87 10.75
CA PRO A 69 -15.69 -5.41 10.20
C PRO A 69 -15.49 -4.96 8.75
N ILE A 70 -14.24 -4.64 8.40
CA ILE A 70 -13.80 -4.44 7.02
C ILE A 70 -13.00 -5.66 6.56
N ALA A 71 -12.80 -5.81 5.25
CA ALA A 71 -11.90 -6.82 4.71
C ALA A 71 -10.97 -6.25 3.64
N ILE A 72 -9.76 -6.77 3.58
CA ILE A 72 -8.80 -6.47 2.51
C ILE A 72 -8.51 -7.73 1.71
N ALA A 73 -8.28 -7.59 0.41
CA ALA A 73 -7.75 -8.68 -0.39
C ALA A 73 -6.28 -8.97 0.01
N ASP A 74 -5.95 -10.26 0.10
CA ASP A 74 -4.63 -10.77 0.50
C ASP A 74 -3.86 -11.30 -0.69
N ILE A 75 -3.87 -10.53 -1.78
CA ILE A 75 -3.11 -10.84 -2.97
C ILE A 75 -2.07 -9.73 -3.19
N VAL A 76 -1.09 -10.02 -4.02
CA VAL A 76 0.17 -9.29 -4.20
C VAL A 76 -0.05 -7.80 -4.42
N SER A 77 0.73 -6.96 -3.73
CA SER A 77 0.70 -5.52 -3.94
C SER A 77 1.16 -5.14 -5.36
N GLU A 78 0.38 -4.28 -6.01
CA GLU A 78 0.65 -3.80 -7.37
C GLU A 78 1.17 -2.35 -7.36
N THR A 79 1.92 -1.95 -8.38
CA THR A 79 2.46 -0.59 -8.46
C THR A 79 2.01 0.12 -9.72
N THR A 80 1.54 1.35 -9.59
CA THR A 80 1.27 2.25 -10.72
C THR A 80 2.20 3.44 -10.66
N TYR A 81 2.44 4.07 -11.82
CA TYR A 81 3.28 5.26 -11.93
C TYR A 81 2.53 6.38 -12.62
N ASP A 82 2.39 7.50 -11.94
CA ASP A 82 1.87 8.75 -12.49
C ASP A 82 3.03 9.64 -12.96
N ARG A 83 3.05 9.94 -14.27
CA ARG A 83 4.08 10.73 -14.93
C ARG A 83 3.96 12.23 -14.67
N GLU A 84 2.79 12.72 -14.31
CA GLU A 84 2.56 14.14 -14.08
C GLU A 84 3.10 14.54 -12.70
N THR A 85 2.81 13.71 -11.70
CA THR A 85 3.21 13.92 -10.30
C THR A 85 4.53 13.22 -9.93
N HIS A 86 5.08 12.40 -10.82
CA HIS A 86 6.28 11.57 -10.59
C HIS A 86 6.16 10.64 -9.37
N THR A 87 4.93 10.22 -9.07
CA THR A 87 4.63 9.43 -7.88
C THR A 87 4.36 7.97 -8.26
N VAL A 88 5.03 7.06 -7.57
CA VAL A 88 4.66 5.64 -7.56
C VAL A 88 3.58 5.44 -6.51
N THR A 89 2.46 4.82 -6.90
CA THR A 89 1.44 4.37 -5.95
C THR A 89 1.57 2.87 -5.76
N VAL A 90 1.77 2.45 -4.51
CA VAL A 90 1.70 1.04 -4.11
C VAL A 90 0.26 0.75 -3.71
N ASN A 91 -0.37 -0.15 -4.43
CA ASN A 91 -1.74 -0.59 -4.22
C ASN A 91 -1.71 -1.86 -3.37
N VAL A 92 -2.41 -1.83 -2.23
CA VAL A 92 -2.55 -2.96 -1.29
C VAL A 92 -4.02 -3.34 -1.23
N GLY A 93 -4.33 -4.64 -1.32
CA GLY A 93 -5.70 -5.15 -1.28
C GLY A 93 -6.54 -4.71 -2.47
N SER A 94 -5.89 -4.37 -3.58
CA SER A 94 -6.56 -3.86 -4.79
C SER A 94 -6.93 -4.96 -5.77
N GLU A 95 -6.77 -6.21 -5.34
CA GLU A 95 -7.02 -7.36 -6.18
C GLU A 95 -8.52 -7.61 -6.20
N MET A 96 -9.06 -7.49 -7.40
CA MET A 96 -10.48 -7.70 -7.65
C MET A 96 -10.71 -9.15 -8.04
N PRO A 97 -11.90 -9.72 -7.77
CA PRO A 97 -12.36 -10.93 -8.43
C PRO A 97 -12.12 -10.81 -9.93
N GLY A 98 -11.22 -11.63 -10.48
CA GLY A 98 -11.08 -11.74 -11.93
C GLY A 98 -12.20 -12.60 -12.52
N ALA A 99 -12.17 -12.88 -13.82
CA ALA A 99 -13.15 -13.79 -14.45
C ALA A 99 -13.14 -15.23 -13.91
N THR A 100 -12.17 -15.58 -13.04
CA THR A 100 -11.98 -16.95 -12.55
C THR A 100 -11.55 -17.06 -11.09
N LEU A 101 -10.91 -16.03 -10.52
CA LEU A 101 -10.25 -16.12 -9.21
C LEU A 101 -10.86 -15.14 -8.21
N LEU A 102 -11.22 -15.66 -7.04
CA LEU A 102 -11.64 -14.90 -5.87
C LEU A 102 -10.49 -14.77 -4.88
N PRO A 103 -10.09 -13.55 -4.48
CA PRO A 103 -9.01 -13.38 -3.52
C PRO A 103 -9.42 -13.81 -2.11
N ARG A 104 -8.46 -14.32 -1.35
CA ARG A 104 -8.61 -14.44 0.11
C ARG A 104 -8.83 -13.07 0.71
N LEU A 105 -9.75 -13.01 1.67
CA LEU A 105 -9.99 -11.83 2.47
C LEU A 105 -9.37 -11.96 3.86
N ILE A 106 -8.67 -10.91 4.29
CA ILE A 106 -8.29 -10.70 5.68
C ILE A 106 -9.31 -9.76 6.29
N ALA A 107 -10.12 -10.27 7.21
CA ALA A 107 -11.03 -9.44 8.00
C ALA A 107 -10.27 -8.66 9.08
N ILE A 108 -10.72 -7.44 9.32
CA ILE A 108 -10.25 -6.55 10.39
C ILE A 108 -11.49 -6.09 11.16
N GLY A 109 -11.65 -6.61 12.38
CA GLY A 109 -12.80 -6.34 13.22
C GLY A 109 -12.90 -4.88 13.68
N PRO A 110 -14.05 -4.49 14.25
CA PRO A 110 -14.23 -3.17 14.87
C PRO A 110 -13.18 -2.88 15.95
N GLY A 111 -12.46 -1.77 15.84
CA GLY A 111 -11.36 -1.41 16.74
C GLY A 111 -10.10 -2.27 16.59
N GLU A 112 -10.10 -3.28 15.71
CA GLU A 112 -8.93 -4.12 15.47
C GLU A 112 -7.86 -3.36 14.69
N LYS A 113 -6.62 -3.73 14.99
CA LYS A 113 -5.44 -3.29 14.28
C LYS A 113 -4.75 -4.49 13.65
N LYS A 114 -4.54 -4.44 12.33
CA LYS A 114 -3.86 -5.49 11.57
C LYS A 114 -2.54 -5.00 11.01
N VAL A 115 -1.48 -5.78 11.22
CA VAL A 115 -0.16 -5.52 10.64
C VAL A 115 0.10 -6.50 9.51
N ILE A 116 0.51 -5.97 8.37
CA ILE A 116 0.75 -6.71 7.12
C ILE A 116 2.14 -6.32 6.64
N THR A 117 2.95 -7.32 6.32
CA THR A 117 4.25 -7.10 5.68
C THR A 117 4.10 -7.48 4.21
N THR A 118 4.38 -6.53 3.32
CA THR A 118 4.33 -6.73 1.88
C THR A 118 5.58 -6.16 1.22
N SER A 119 5.72 -6.43 -0.08
CA SER A 119 6.74 -5.82 -0.91
C SER A 119 6.17 -5.42 -2.25
N ALA A 120 6.46 -4.22 -2.70
CA ALA A 120 5.98 -3.70 -3.96
C ALA A 120 7.08 -3.79 -5.02
N ARG A 121 6.87 -4.59 -6.06
CA ARG A 121 7.83 -4.69 -7.16
C ARG A 121 7.65 -3.53 -8.11
N LEU A 122 8.66 -2.67 -8.22
CA LEU A 122 8.62 -1.52 -9.12
C LEU A 122 8.80 -1.97 -10.57
N ALA A 123 7.70 -2.22 -11.27
CA ALA A 123 7.70 -2.58 -12.69
C ALA A 123 7.79 -1.35 -13.62
N TYR A 124 8.62 -0.36 -13.28
CA TYR A 124 8.83 0.81 -14.15
C TYR A 124 9.92 0.54 -15.17
N MET A 125 9.55 0.32 -16.43
CA MET A 125 10.49 0.21 -17.54
C MET A 125 10.95 1.60 -17.99
N ALA A 126 11.88 2.21 -17.24
CA ALA A 126 12.61 3.38 -17.74
C ALA A 126 13.59 2.99 -18.87
N ALA A 127 14.00 1.71 -18.93
CA ALA A 127 15.08 1.24 -19.77
C ALA A 127 14.55 0.62 -21.07
N GLN A 128 14.33 1.48 -22.05
CA GLN A 128 14.56 1.24 -23.50
C GLN A 128 14.35 2.52 -24.34
N ALA A 129 14.26 3.70 -23.71
CA ALA A 129 14.32 4.94 -24.45
C ALA A 129 15.73 5.06 -25.09
N PRO A 130 15.84 5.24 -26.42
CA PRO A 130 17.12 5.53 -27.07
C PRO A 130 17.81 6.69 -26.34
N THR A 131 19.13 6.71 -26.32
CA THR A 131 20.00 7.58 -25.52
C THR A 131 19.58 9.07 -25.52
N ASP A 132 18.96 9.55 -26.60
CA ASP A 132 18.46 10.92 -26.73
C ASP A 132 17.13 11.20 -25.97
N LYS A 133 16.34 10.17 -25.67
CA LYS A 133 15.06 10.25 -24.92
C LYS A 133 15.21 9.99 -23.42
N ALA A 134 16.33 9.41 -22.99
CA ALA A 134 16.64 9.21 -21.56
C ALA A 134 16.71 10.56 -20.81
N ALA A 135 17.22 11.62 -21.45
CA ALA A 135 17.30 12.97 -20.88
C ALA A 135 15.94 13.64 -20.60
N ARG A 136 14.85 13.18 -21.24
CA ARG A 136 13.48 13.66 -21.01
C ARG A 136 12.64 12.70 -20.17
N THR A 137 13.20 11.55 -19.80
CA THR A 137 12.49 10.57 -18.99
C THR A 137 12.40 11.08 -17.57
N ARG A 138 11.19 11.44 -17.14
CA ARG A 138 10.95 11.88 -15.78
C ARG A 138 10.86 10.65 -14.88
N PHE A 139 11.84 10.49 -14.02
CA PHE A 139 11.93 9.37 -13.09
C PHE A 139 11.00 9.58 -11.89
N PRO A 140 10.48 8.50 -11.29
CA PRO A 140 9.75 8.61 -10.04
C PRO A 140 10.61 9.27 -8.95
N ASN A 141 10.02 10.17 -8.16
CA ASN A 141 10.71 10.84 -7.05
C ASN A 141 9.95 10.76 -5.73
N ALA A 142 8.82 10.05 -5.74
CA ALA A 142 7.86 10.00 -4.65
C ALA A 142 7.18 8.63 -4.62
N LEU A 143 6.81 8.20 -3.42
CA LEU A 143 6.01 7.00 -3.20
C LEU A 143 4.84 7.33 -2.28
N ARG A 144 3.67 6.75 -2.58
CA ARG A 144 2.50 6.75 -1.70
C ARG A 144 1.86 5.37 -1.67
N LEU A 145 1.05 5.11 -0.66
CA LEU A 145 0.23 3.91 -0.58
C LEU A 145 -1.24 4.23 -0.91
N LYS A 146 -1.90 3.26 -1.53
CA LYS A 146 -3.34 3.15 -1.68
C LYS A 146 -3.75 1.81 -1.08
N VAL A 147 -4.57 1.81 -0.05
CA VAL A 147 -5.16 0.59 0.51
C VAL A 147 -6.61 0.54 0.08
N SER A 148 -6.99 -0.54 -0.62
CA SER A 148 -8.37 -0.82 -0.98
C SER A 148 -8.94 -1.85 0.00
N PHE A 149 -10.18 -1.65 0.43
CA PHE A 149 -10.85 -2.53 1.38
C PHE A 149 -12.35 -2.61 1.09
N LEU A 150 -12.99 -3.69 1.51
CA LEU A 150 -14.42 -3.89 1.46
C LEU A 150 -15.05 -3.39 2.75
N GLY A 151 -15.98 -2.44 2.62
CA GLY A 151 -16.71 -1.87 3.75
C GLY A 151 -17.75 -2.83 4.34
N ASP A 152 -18.43 -3.62 3.50
CA ASP A 152 -19.33 -4.70 3.91
C ASP A 152 -18.71 -6.06 3.61
N THR A 153 -18.52 -6.87 4.65
CA THR A 153 -17.91 -8.20 4.55
C THR A 153 -18.95 -9.32 4.44
N LYS A 154 -20.25 -9.04 4.65
CA LYS A 154 -21.30 -10.07 4.65
C LYS A 154 -21.41 -10.84 3.33
N PRO A 155 -21.38 -10.19 2.14
CA PRO A 155 -21.47 -10.92 0.87
C PRO A 155 -20.27 -11.85 0.62
N PHE A 156 -19.15 -11.60 1.31
CA PHE A 156 -17.87 -12.25 1.08
C PHE A 156 -17.43 -13.13 2.26
N ALA A 157 -18.32 -13.45 3.18
CA ALA A 157 -17.99 -14.19 4.40
C ALA A 157 -17.27 -15.52 4.13
N GLU A 158 -17.60 -16.18 3.02
CA GLU A 158 -17.00 -17.44 2.57
C GLU A 158 -15.52 -17.30 2.17
N LEU A 159 -15.07 -16.08 1.82
CA LEU A 159 -13.70 -15.77 1.41
C LEU A 159 -12.82 -15.31 2.58
N VAL A 160 -13.41 -15.04 3.74
CA VAL A 160 -12.70 -14.58 4.94
C VAL A 160 -11.92 -15.73 5.55
N GLY A 161 -10.60 -15.57 5.64
CA GLY A 161 -9.74 -16.51 6.38
C GLY A 161 -9.57 -17.88 5.74
N ILE A 162 -9.90 -18.04 4.45
CA ILE A 162 -9.64 -19.28 3.71
C ILE A 162 -8.14 -19.65 3.74
N ALA A 163 -7.83 -20.95 3.73
CA ALA A 163 -6.44 -21.41 3.77
C ALA A 163 -5.68 -21.08 2.47
N GLN A 164 -6.38 -21.06 1.34
CA GLN A 164 -5.83 -20.78 0.01
C GLN A 164 -5.77 -19.27 -0.22
N LYS A 165 -4.79 -18.79 -1.01
CA LYS A 165 -4.68 -17.35 -1.33
C LYS A 165 -5.76 -16.86 -2.30
N ALA A 166 -6.28 -17.78 -3.12
CA ALA A 166 -7.38 -17.51 -4.03
C ALA A 166 -8.18 -18.80 -4.24
N VAL A 167 -9.47 -18.66 -4.50
CA VAL A 167 -10.37 -19.75 -4.91
C VAL A 167 -10.68 -19.60 -6.39
N ASN A 168 -10.57 -20.68 -7.15
CA ASN A 168 -10.99 -20.70 -8.55
C ASN A 168 -12.47 -21.08 -8.63
N ASP A 169 -13.33 -20.07 -8.77
CA ASP A 169 -14.76 -20.24 -8.99
C ASP A 169 -15.27 -19.12 -9.91
N PRO A 170 -15.30 -19.36 -11.24
CA PRO A 170 -15.71 -18.35 -12.22
C PRO A 170 -17.13 -17.85 -12.03
N LYS A 171 -18.07 -18.73 -11.67
CA LYS A 171 -19.48 -18.35 -11.49
C LYS A 171 -19.62 -17.41 -10.30
N ARG A 172 -19.00 -17.78 -9.18
CA ARG A 172 -19.06 -16.97 -7.97
C ARG A 172 -18.28 -15.67 -8.13
N ALA A 173 -17.18 -15.68 -8.90
CA ALA A 173 -16.45 -14.47 -9.23
C ALA A 173 -17.31 -13.47 -10.03
N ASP A 174 -18.03 -13.94 -11.06
CA ASP A 174 -18.94 -13.11 -11.85
C ASP A 174 -20.09 -12.53 -11.00
N GLU A 175 -20.63 -13.30 -10.04
CA GLU A 175 -21.67 -12.84 -9.12
C GLU A 175 -21.16 -11.79 -8.12
N LEU A 176 -19.98 -12.01 -7.54
CA LEU A 176 -19.42 -11.16 -6.50
C LEU A 176 -18.72 -9.91 -7.05
N PHE A 177 -18.33 -9.90 -8.32
CA PHE A 177 -17.58 -8.80 -8.91
C PHE A 177 -18.32 -7.44 -8.91
N PRO A 178 -19.61 -7.34 -9.30
CA PRO A 178 -20.37 -6.09 -9.20
C PRO A 178 -20.50 -5.61 -7.76
N ILE A 179 -20.78 -6.52 -6.82
CA ILE A 179 -20.89 -6.22 -5.38
C ILE A 179 -19.54 -5.73 -4.86
N TRP A 180 -18.44 -6.35 -5.28
CA TRP A 180 -17.10 -5.93 -4.91
C TRP A 180 -16.83 -4.49 -5.34
N LEU A 181 -17.19 -4.13 -6.57
CA LEU A 181 -17.03 -2.77 -7.09
C LEU A 181 -17.81 -1.74 -6.28
N GLU A 182 -19.04 -2.06 -5.88
CA GLU A 182 -19.90 -1.16 -5.12
C GLU A 182 -19.43 -0.94 -3.68
N HIS A 183 -18.84 -1.97 -3.07
CA HIS A 183 -18.43 -1.96 -1.67
C HIS A 183 -16.92 -1.74 -1.45
N THR A 184 -16.15 -1.50 -2.51
CA THR A 184 -14.73 -1.17 -2.41
C THR A 184 -14.55 0.30 -2.05
N GLU A 185 -13.85 0.53 -0.96
CA GLU A 185 -13.44 1.83 -0.47
C GLU A 185 -11.91 1.93 -0.47
N VAL A 186 -11.37 3.14 -0.42
CA VAL A 186 -9.93 3.38 -0.59
C VAL A 186 -9.40 4.41 0.39
N VAL A 187 -8.25 4.11 0.99
CA VAL A 187 -7.45 5.08 1.75
C VAL A 187 -6.19 5.40 0.97
N TYR A 188 -5.94 6.68 0.72
CA TYR A 188 -4.63 7.15 0.25
C TYR A 188 -3.81 7.68 1.42
N THR A 189 -2.52 7.36 1.44
CA THR A 189 -1.59 7.97 2.38
C THR A 189 -1.00 9.26 1.82
N ASN A 190 -0.35 10.05 2.67
CA ASN A 190 0.56 11.08 2.20
C ASN A 190 1.70 10.47 1.36
N THR A 191 2.28 11.32 0.52
CA THR A 191 3.44 10.98 -0.30
C THR A 191 4.73 11.17 0.49
N VAL A 192 5.70 10.28 0.32
CA VAL A 192 7.06 10.41 0.83
C VAL A 192 8.05 10.56 -0.34
N PRO A 193 8.97 11.55 -0.28
CA PRO A 193 10.05 11.66 -1.25
C PRO A 193 10.96 10.43 -1.22
N MET A 194 11.31 9.93 -2.40
CA MET A 194 12.15 8.75 -2.58
C MET A 194 13.17 9.03 -3.68
N ARG A 195 14.42 8.61 -3.47
CA ARG A 195 15.46 8.79 -4.48
C ARG A 195 15.34 7.70 -5.56
N TRP A 196 15.34 8.09 -6.83
CA TRP A 196 15.52 7.12 -7.92
C TRP A 196 17.00 6.79 -8.10
N SER A 197 17.34 5.52 -7.99
CA SER A 197 18.60 4.99 -8.48
C SER A 197 18.37 4.53 -9.92
N GLY A 198 19.05 5.17 -10.87
CA GLY A 198 18.94 4.84 -12.29
C GLY A 198 19.18 3.34 -12.56
N PRO A 199 18.87 2.85 -13.78
CA PRO A 199 19.41 1.57 -14.18
C PRO A 199 20.94 1.60 -14.00
N VAL A 200 21.51 0.62 -13.30
CA VAL A 200 22.94 0.35 -13.43
C VAL A 200 23.11 -0.09 -14.87
N MET A 201 23.44 0.87 -15.73
CA MET A 201 24.11 0.57 -16.98
C MET A 201 25.32 -0.24 -16.56
N GLY A 202 25.41 -1.49 -17.03
CA GLY A 202 26.59 -2.32 -16.82
C GLY A 202 27.79 -1.62 -17.43
N GLY A 203 28.40 -0.70 -16.67
CA GLY A 203 29.79 -0.40 -16.84
C GLY A 203 30.50 -1.64 -16.34
N GLU A 204 31.10 -2.39 -17.26
CA GLU A 204 32.34 -3.07 -16.90
C GLU A 204 33.17 -2.10 -16.06
N PRO A 205 33.77 -2.52 -14.93
CA PRO A 205 34.69 -1.66 -14.23
C PRO A 205 35.70 -1.20 -15.27
N SER A 206 35.74 0.11 -15.51
CA SER A 206 36.74 0.76 -16.34
C SER A 206 38.09 0.41 -15.73
N MET A 207 38.69 -0.70 -16.20
CA MET A 207 40.11 -0.92 -16.05
C MET A 207 40.73 0.24 -16.80
N THR A 208 41.26 1.18 -16.03
CA THR A 208 42.02 2.31 -16.52
C THR A 208 43.15 1.72 -17.35
N ALA A 209 43.03 1.76 -18.67
CA ALA A 209 44.10 1.32 -19.55
C ALA A 209 45.32 2.20 -19.26
N PRO A 210 46.52 1.62 -19.04
CA PRO A 210 47.69 2.40 -18.68
C PRO A 210 48.03 3.36 -19.83
N SER A 211 48.29 4.63 -19.49
CA SER A 211 48.65 5.67 -20.45
C SER A 211 49.90 5.27 -21.24
N VAL A 212 49.74 4.89 -22.51
CA VAL A 212 50.87 4.69 -23.43
C VAL A 212 51.42 6.05 -23.80
N ARG A 213 52.55 6.42 -23.16
CA ARG A 213 53.30 7.64 -23.44
C ARG A 213 53.97 7.51 -24.81
N ARG A 214 53.36 8.08 -25.85
CA ARG A 214 53.99 8.18 -27.19
C ARG A 214 55.25 9.03 -27.09
N ARG A 215 56.41 8.37 -27.16
CA ARG A 215 57.73 9.02 -27.23
C ARG A 215 57.91 9.51 -28.68
N THR A 216 57.90 10.82 -28.86
CA THR A 216 58.26 11.46 -30.12
C THR A 216 59.76 11.27 -30.36
N THR A 217 60.14 10.49 -31.36
CA THR A 217 61.50 10.48 -31.91
C THR A 217 61.54 11.41 -33.11
N ARG A 218 62.22 12.56 -32.97
CA ARG A 218 62.80 13.30 -34.10
C ARG A 218 64.26 12.87 -34.22
N GLY A 219 64.60 12.35 -35.39
CA GLY A 219 65.95 12.17 -35.92
C GLY A 219 65.86 12.46 -37.40
#